data_AF-A0AAD6C7K4-F1
#
_entry.id   AF-A0AAD6C7K4-F1
#
_cell.length_a   1.000
_cell.length_b   1.000
_cell.length_c   1.000
_cell.angle_alpha   90.00
_cell.angle_beta   90.00
_cell.angle_gamma   90.00
#
_symmetry.space_group_name_H-M   'P 1'
#
loop_
_entity.id
_entity.type
_entity.pdbx_description
1 polymer ?
#
loop_
_entity_poly.entity_id
_entity_poly.type
_entity_poly.pdbx_seq_one_letter_code
_entity_poly.pdbx_strand_id
1 'polypeptide(L)'
;MSTSTVTSLYRRSLKLSLDWAVQRSIWRGQAVYIRSLFDANKDVRDPRQQQILLRETEKLLNEWKHPDPYRAPTAPGGTCRLFDIGLSRVQLTVMIGNKWERNIPAPILPCMFN
;
A
#
# COMPACT_ATOMS: atom_id res chain seq x y z
N MET A 1 -2.41 17.03 -17.15
CA MET A 1 -2.67 15.71 -16.54
C MET A 1 -4.15 15.50 -16.30
N SER A 2 -4.68 14.30 -16.55
CA SER A 2 -5.99 13.93 -15.98
C SER A 2 -5.81 13.79 -14.46
N THR A 3 -6.43 14.66 -13.68
CA THR A 3 -6.33 14.65 -12.22
C THR A 3 -6.77 13.30 -11.62
N SER A 4 -7.65 12.58 -12.32
CA SER A 4 -8.12 11.25 -11.95
C SER A 4 -7.02 10.19 -11.93
N THR A 5 -6.07 10.21 -12.87
CA THR A 5 -5.00 9.19 -12.96
C THR A 5 -3.95 9.38 -11.86
N VAL A 6 -3.57 10.62 -11.58
CA VAL A 6 -2.65 10.96 -10.47
C VAL A 6 -3.27 10.58 -9.14
N THR A 7 -4.56 10.91 -8.95
CA THR A 7 -5.25 10.60 -7.69
C THR A 7 -5.42 9.09 -7.49
N SER A 8 -5.70 8.32 -8.56
CA SER A 8 -5.78 6.86 -8.45
C SER A 8 -4.42 6.25 -8.14
N LEU A 9 -3.34 6.76 -8.73
CA LEU A 9 -1.97 6.31 -8.47
C LEU A 9 -1.56 6.61 -7.02
N TYR A 10 -1.86 7.81 -6.51
CA TYR A 10 -1.62 8.20 -5.12
C TYR A 10 -2.41 7.35 -4.11
N ARG A 11 -3.68 7.02 -4.39
CA ARG A 11 -4.46 6.11 -3.53
C ARG A 11 -3.87 4.70 -3.51
N ARG A 12 -3.42 4.20 -4.67
CA ARG A 12 -2.77 2.89 -4.79
C ARG A 12 -1.45 2.84 -4.00
N SER A 13 -0.62 3.89 -4.07
CA SER A 13 0.66 3.93 -3.34
C SER A 13 0.45 3.94 -1.82
N LEU A 14 -0.51 4.70 -1.32
CA LEU A 14 -0.87 4.70 0.11
C LEU A 14 -1.42 3.33 0.57
N LYS A 15 -2.26 2.68 -0.24
CA LYS A 15 -2.77 1.34 0.07
C LYS A 15 -1.63 0.31 0.11
N LEU A 16 -0.70 0.36 -0.85
CA LEU A 16 0.46 -0.51 -0.86
C LEU A 16 1.34 -0.31 0.38
N SER A 17 1.63 0.93 0.74
CA SER A 17 2.40 1.24 1.96
C SER A 17 1.71 0.72 3.24
N LEU A 18 0.39 0.64 3.23
CA LEU A 18 -0.40 0.11 4.34
C LEU A 18 -0.34 -1.42 4.39
N ASP A 19 -0.34 -2.09 3.23
CA ASP A 19 -0.28 -3.55 3.15
C ASP A 19 1.05 -4.09 3.71
N TRP A 20 2.14 -3.30 3.63
CA TRP A 20 3.44 -3.63 4.23
C TRP A 20 3.59 -3.20 5.70
N ALA A 21 2.90 -2.14 6.13
CA ALA A 21 3.08 -1.56 7.46
C ALA A 21 2.07 -2.10 8.48
N VAL A 22 2.53 -3.00 9.36
CA VAL A 22 1.70 -3.56 10.45
C VAL A 22 1.35 -2.49 11.51
N GLN A 23 2.29 -1.58 11.82
CA GLN A 23 2.10 -0.54 12.85
C GLN A 23 1.68 0.82 12.27
N ARG A 24 0.68 1.45 12.89
CA ARG A 24 0.10 2.72 12.40
C ARG A 24 1.01 3.94 12.59
N SER A 25 1.87 3.94 13.60
CA SER A 25 2.85 5.00 13.85
C SER A 25 3.86 5.11 12.71
N ILE A 26 4.43 3.98 12.30
CA ILE A 26 5.41 3.88 11.22
C ILE A 26 4.76 4.27 9.88
N TRP A 27 3.54 3.79 9.62
CA TRP A 27 2.82 4.10 8.40
C TRP A 27 2.58 5.61 8.21
N ARG A 28 2.33 6.37 9.29
CA ARG A 28 2.13 7.82 9.19
C ARG A 28 3.37 8.54 8.69
N GLY A 29 4.56 8.14 9.14
CA GLY A 29 5.83 8.69 8.64
C GLY A 29 6.01 8.42 7.15
N GLN A 30 5.74 7.18 6.72
CA GLN A 30 5.80 6.78 5.31
C GLN A 30 4.78 7.54 4.45
N ALA A 31 3.56 7.72 4.93
CA ALA A 31 2.51 8.44 4.20
C ALA A 31 2.86 9.91 3.96
N VAL A 32 3.48 10.57 4.94
CA VAL A 32 3.95 11.97 4.78
C VAL A 32 5.08 12.04 3.75
N TYR A 33 5.99 11.07 3.74
CA TYR A 33 7.06 11.00 2.75
C TYR A 33 6.53 10.77 1.32
N ILE A 34 5.58 9.85 1.14
CA ILE A 34 4.91 9.65 -0.15
C ILE A 34 4.27 10.96 -0.61
N ARG A 35 3.61 11.70 0.30
CA ARG A 35 3.02 12.99 -0.03
C ARG A 35 4.05 14.01 -0.51
N SER A 36 5.21 14.13 0.15
CA SER A 36 6.25 15.07 -0.27
C SER A 36 6.81 14.75 -1.66
N LEU A 37 6.91 13.47 -2.03
CA LEU A 37 7.33 13.07 -3.38
C LEU A 37 6.35 13.54 -4.46
N PHE A 38 5.05 13.45 -4.19
CA PHE A 38 4.03 13.95 -5.13
C PHE A 38 3.98 15.48 -5.18
N ASP A 39 4.15 16.14 -4.03
CA ASP A 39 4.16 17.60 -3.95
C ASP A 39 5.38 18.18 -4.71
N ALA A 40 6.54 17.54 -4.64
CA ALA A 40 7.74 17.95 -5.40
C ALA A 40 7.55 17.86 -6.93
N ASN A 41 6.73 16.93 -7.41
CA ASN A 41 6.49 16.72 -8.84
C ASN A 41 5.22 17.43 -9.36
N LYS A 42 4.55 18.22 -8.52
CA LYS A 42 3.27 18.86 -8.83
C LYS A 42 3.39 19.96 -9.90
N ASP A 43 4.55 20.61 -9.99
CA ASP A 43 4.75 21.77 -10.85
C ASP A 43 5.28 21.42 -12.25
N VAL A 44 5.49 20.15 -12.56
CA VAL A 44 5.90 19.68 -13.89
C VAL A 44 4.78 19.98 -14.90
N ARG A 45 5.00 20.91 -15.83
CA ARG A 45 4.00 21.31 -16.84
C ARG A 45 4.07 20.50 -18.12
N ASP A 46 5.24 19.94 -18.44
CA ASP A 46 5.46 19.21 -19.69
C ASP A 46 4.72 17.87 -19.71
N PRO A 47 3.83 17.62 -20.71
CA PRO A 47 3.01 16.42 -20.75
C PRO A 47 3.84 15.15 -21.01
N ARG A 48 4.97 15.26 -21.70
CA ARG A 48 5.88 14.12 -21.95
C ARG A 48 6.56 13.67 -20.66
N GLN A 49 7.09 14.62 -19.88
CA GLN A 49 7.72 14.34 -18.59
C GLN A 49 6.72 13.75 -17.60
N GLN A 50 5.50 14.30 -17.56
CA GLN A 50 4.40 13.75 -16.74
C GLN A 50 4.13 12.27 -17.05
N GLN A 51 4.11 11.88 -18.33
CA GLN A 51 3.90 10.48 -18.70
C GLN A 51 5.05 9.56 -18.30
N ILE A 52 6.29 10.05 -18.38
CA ILE A 52 7.47 9.30 -17.96
C ILE A 52 7.40 9.03 -16.45
N LEU A 53 7.16 10.05 -15.64
CA LEU A 53 7.02 9.93 -14.18
C LEU A 53 5.90 8.96 -13.79
N LEU A 54 4.75 9.02 -14.49
CA LEU A 54 3.66 8.07 -14.24
C LEU A 54 4.07 6.62 -14.58
N ARG A 55 4.78 6.40 -15.69
CA ARG A 55 5.24 5.05 -16.06
C ARG A 55 6.28 4.51 -15.08
N GLU A 56 7.23 5.35 -14.67
CA GLU A 56 8.25 4.99 -13.68
C GLU A 56 7.61 4.62 -12.34
N THR A 57 6.67 5.45 -11.87
CA THR A 57 5.94 5.14 -10.64
C THR A 57 5.10 3.87 -10.77
N GLU A 58 4.41 3.62 -11.89
CA GLU A 58 3.67 2.37 -12.09
C GLU A 58 4.58 1.14 -12.13
N LYS A 59 5.78 1.26 -12.69
CA LYS A 59 6.80 0.20 -12.66
C LYS A 59 7.20 -0.12 -11.22
N LEU A 60 7.54 0.91 -10.43
CA LEU A 60 7.85 0.75 -9.00
C LEU A 60 6.66 0.14 -8.24
N LEU A 61 5.44 0.64 -8.46
CA LEU A 61 4.25 0.08 -7.79
C LEU A 61 4.03 -1.39 -8.12
N ASN A 62 4.40 -1.87 -9.32
CA ASN A 62 4.27 -3.27 -9.71
C ASN A 62 5.34 -4.16 -9.09
N GLU A 63 6.58 -3.69 -9.02
CA GLU A 63 7.71 -4.43 -8.42
C GLU A 63 7.49 -4.69 -6.93
N TRP A 64 6.88 -3.74 -6.23
CA TRP A 64 6.74 -3.76 -4.77
C TRP A 64 5.38 -4.28 -4.29
N LYS A 65 4.59 -4.94 -5.15
CA LYS A 65 3.31 -5.53 -4.75
C LYS A 65 3.50 -6.63 -3.71
N HIS A 66 2.75 -6.55 -2.62
CA HIS A 66 2.69 -7.63 -1.66
C HIS A 66 2.05 -8.88 -2.31
N PRO A 67 2.59 -10.09 -2.13
CA PRO A 67 2.05 -11.31 -2.72
C PRO A 67 0.63 -11.65 -2.23
N ASP A 68 0.28 -11.22 -1.02
CA ASP A 68 -1.07 -11.37 -0.45
C ASP A 68 -1.62 -10.02 0.08
N PRO A 69 -2.24 -9.18 -0.77
CA PRO A 69 -2.72 -7.87 -0.36
C PRO A 69 -3.84 -7.97 0.69
N TYR A 70 -3.84 -7.09 1.69
CA TYR A 70 -4.89 -7.08 2.71
C TYR A 70 -6.27 -6.80 2.10
N ARG A 71 -7.17 -7.79 2.20
CA ARG A 71 -8.57 -7.71 1.80
C ARG A 71 -9.46 -7.72 3.02
N ALA A 72 -10.44 -6.81 3.03
CA ALA A 72 -11.44 -6.81 4.08
C ALA A 72 -12.25 -8.14 4.04
N PRO A 73 -12.63 -8.72 5.20
CA PRO A 73 -13.31 -10.01 5.25
C PRO A 73 -14.63 -10.07 4.46
N THR A 74 -15.31 -8.93 4.33
CA THR A 74 -16.61 -8.76 3.64
C THR A 74 -16.46 -8.57 2.12
N ALA A 75 -15.26 -8.33 1.60
CA ALA A 75 -15.05 -8.09 0.18
C ALA A 75 -15.12 -9.40 -0.63
N PRO A 76 -15.53 -9.36 -1.93
CA PRO A 76 -14.68 -9.80 -3.03
C PRO A 76 -13.80 -11.07 -3.00
N GLY A 77 -13.98 -12.08 -2.15
CA GLY A 77 -12.99 -13.17 -1.98
C GLY A 77 -12.10 -13.02 -0.74
N GLY A 78 -12.60 -12.38 0.31
CA GLY A 78 -12.12 -12.54 1.69
C GLY A 78 -12.67 -13.81 2.35
N THR A 79 -12.05 -14.23 3.45
CA THR A 79 -12.31 -15.49 4.16
C THR A 79 -13.68 -15.59 4.86
N CYS A 80 -14.40 -14.48 5.06
CA CYS A 80 -15.68 -14.48 5.80
C CYS A 80 -16.92 -14.20 4.96
N ARG A 81 -16.92 -14.45 3.64
CA ARG A 81 -18.19 -14.40 2.87
C ARG A 81 -19.12 -15.59 3.09
N LEU A 82 -18.64 -16.64 3.76
CA LEU A 82 -19.41 -17.86 4.03
C LEU A 82 -20.01 -17.93 5.45
N PHE A 83 -19.82 -16.90 6.29
CA PHE A 83 -20.29 -16.94 7.68
C PHE A 83 -21.70 -16.36 7.92
N ASP A 84 -22.37 -15.86 6.87
CA ASP A 84 -23.74 -15.32 6.98
C ASP A 84 -24.84 -16.40 6.87
N ILE A 85 -24.50 -17.69 7.04
CA ILE A 85 -25.45 -18.79 7.22
C ILE A 85 -25.32 -19.34 8.66
N GLY A 86 -25.69 -18.51 9.63
CA GLY A 86 -26.07 -18.91 10.99
C GLY A 86 -25.22 -19.99 11.70
N LEU A 87 -23.95 -19.71 12.02
CA LEU A 87 -23.23 -20.51 13.03
C LEU A 87 -22.71 -19.65 14.19
N SER A 88 -22.90 -20.23 15.37
CA SER A 88 -22.72 -19.65 16.70
C SER A 88 -21.27 -19.25 17.02
N ARG A 89 -21.19 -18.20 17.84
CA ARG A 89 -19.99 -17.59 18.40
C ARG A 89 -19.30 -18.52 19.41
N VAL A 90 -18.49 -19.48 18.95
CA VAL A 90 -17.58 -20.23 19.86
C VAL A 90 -16.22 -20.47 19.21
N GLN A 91 -15.20 -19.98 19.92
CA GLN A 91 -13.76 -20.26 19.83
C GLN A 91 -13.02 -20.01 18.49
N LEU A 92 -12.27 -18.91 18.43
CA LEU A 92 -10.92 -18.96 17.86
C LEU A 92 -10.00 -17.96 18.57
N THR A 93 -9.47 -18.39 19.71
CA THR A 93 -8.25 -17.80 20.27
C THR A 93 -7.08 -18.70 19.87
N VAL A 94 -5.95 -18.07 19.57
CA VAL A 94 -4.63 -18.66 19.32
C VAL A 94 -4.44 -19.26 17.92
N MET A 95 -3.91 -18.45 17.00
CA MET A 95 -2.78 -18.78 16.10
C MET A 95 -2.44 -17.56 15.23
N ILE A 96 -2.13 -16.41 15.85
CA ILE A 96 -1.52 -15.27 15.14
C ILE A 96 -0.03 -15.22 15.52
N GLY A 97 0.67 -16.31 15.19
CA GLY A 97 2.13 -16.34 15.13
C GLY A 97 2.54 -15.85 13.75
N ASN A 98 2.79 -14.55 13.63
CA ASN A 98 3.12 -13.89 12.37
C ASN A 98 4.50 -14.34 11.91
N LYS A 99 4.57 -15.45 11.16
CA LYS A 99 5.80 -15.95 10.53
C LYS A 99 6.47 -14.91 9.61
N TRP A 100 5.75 -13.85 9.26
CA TRP A 100 6.17 -12.75 8.40
C TRP A 100 6.64 -11.49 9.15
N GLU A 101 6.64 -11.48 10.49
CA GLU A 101 6.98 -10.29 11.31
C GLU A 101 8.46 -9.88 11.31
N ARG A 102 9.34 -10.49 10.52
CA ARG A 102 10.78 -10.17 10.54
C ARG A 102 11.46 -9.96 9.20
N ASN A 103 10.73 -9.84 8.10
CA ASN A 103 11.31 -9.42 6.83
C ASN A 103 10.33 -8.51 6.09
N ILE A 104 10.22 -7.27 6.56
CA ILE A 104 10.17 -6.17 5.59
C ILE A 104 11.48 -6.34 4.81
N PRO A 105 11.50 -6.73 3.52
CA PRO A 105 12.71 -6.54 2.72
C PRO A 105 13.07 -5.08 2.91
N ALA A 106 14.27 -4.85 3.43
CA ALA A 106 14.69 -3.59 4.03
C ALA A 106 14.02 -2.39 3.35
N PRO A 107 13.50 -1.43 4.13
CA PRO A 107 12.96 -0.22 3.54
C PRO A 107 14.01 0.32 2.58
N ILE A 108 13.58 0.83 1.44
CA ILE A 108 14.41 1.65 0.56
C ILE A 108 14.74 2.95 1.32
N LEU A 109 15.47 2.87 2.43
CA LEU A 109 15.94 3.97 3.27
C LEU A 109 17.17 3.45 4.03
N PRO A 110 18.32 3.41 3.35
CA PRO A 110 19.42 4.25 3.79
C PRO A 110 20.02 5.15 2.69
N CYS A 111 19.31 5.42 1.59
CA CYS A 111 19.79 6.35 0.55
C CYS A 111 19.12 7.74 0.55
N MET A 112 18.25 8.04 1.52
CA MET A 112 17.57 9.35 1.62
C MET A 112 17.81 10.11 2.93
N PHE A 113 18.54 9.57 3.90
CA PHE A 113 18.84 10.28 5.16
C PHE A 113 20.24 9.90 5.70
N ASN A 114 21.24 10.68 5.26
CA ASN A 114 22.67 10.74 5.63
C ASN A 114 23.59 9.59 5.19
#